data_AF-A0A1G2YXJ8-F1
#
_entry.id   AF-A0A1G2YXJ8-F1
#
_cell.length_a   1.000
_cell.length_b   1.000
_cell.length_c   1.000
_cell.angle_alpha   90.00
_cell.angle_beta   90.00
_cell.angle_gamma   90.00
#
_symmetry.space_group_name_H-M   'P 1'
#
loop_
_entity.id
_entity.type
_entity.pdbx_description
1 polymer ?
#
loop_
_entity_poly.entity_id
_entity_poly.type
_entity_poly.pdbx_seq_one_letter_code
_entity_poly.pdbx_strand_id
1 'polypeptide(L)'
;MAADRNPWINSPAATVDATKWSTWKPDVAYSGGTAGTSDQARNGNAIPHQGDGQNVLFLDSHVEFAKRAYCSVEDDNIYTVARNSPPGTADLYGTVPTPGSSCTPMNRKDSLLVHDPDNFGSTTKKR
;
A
#
# COMPACT_ATOMS: atom_id res chain seq x y z
N MET A 1 4.61 12.98 -11.89
CA MET A 1 4.18 11.70 -11.28
C MET A 1 2.67 11.75 -11.26
N ALA A 2 1.99 10.74 -11.81
CA ALA A 2 0.52 10.72 -11.87
C ALA A 2 -0.11 10.00 -10.66
N ALA A 3 0.64 9.10 -10.01
CA ALA A 3 0.26 8.45 -8.76
C ALA A 3 1.37 8.61 -7.70
N ASP A 4 0.98 8.54 -6.43
CA ASP A 4 1.91 8.64 -5.30
C ASP A 4 2.60 7.32 -4.96
N ARG A 5 3.80 7.45 -4.38
CA ARG A 5 4.64 6.34 -3.95
C ARG A 5 4.03 5.57 -2.79
N ASN A 6 4.35 4.28 -2.73
CA ASN A 6 3.89 3.38 -1.67
C ASN A 6 4.50 3.79 -0.32
N PRO A 7 3.71 4.04 0.74
CA PRO A 7 4.23 4.48 2.04
C PRO A 7 5.01 3.40 2.80
N TRP A 8 5.00 2.16 2.31
CA TRP A 8 5.65 1.00 2.93
C TRP A 8 6.98 0.59 2.28
N ILE A 9 7.41 1.29 1.23
CA ILE A 9 8.68 1.02 0.53
C ILE A 9 9.53 2.30 0.57
N ASN A 10 10.79 2.17 1.01
CA ASN A 10 11.72 3.30 1.05
C ASN A 10 11.92 3.89 -0.36
N SER A 11 12.04 5.21 -0.44
CA SER A 11 12.29 5.92 -1.69
C SER A 11 13.20 7.13 -1.48
N PRO A 12 13.81 7.67 -2.56
CA PRO A 12 14.74 8.78 -2.40
C PRO A 12 14.06 10.06 -1.90
N ALA A 13 12.72 10.09 -1.94
CA ALA A 13 11.90 11.19 -1.47
C ALA A 13 11.41 11.03 -0.03
N ALA A 14 11.38 9.81 0.52
CA ALA A 14 10.86 9.55 1.85
C ALA A 14 11.29 8.18 2.39
N THR A 15 11.67 8.16 3.67
CA THR A 15 11.91 6.95 4.46
C THR A 15 10.61 6.45 5.08
N VAL A 16 10.39 5.14 5.05
CA VAL A 16 9.24 4.48 5.68
C VAL A 16 9.29 4.66 7.19
N ASP A 17 8.15 5.02 7.79
CA ASP A 17 7.98 5.06 9.23
C ASP A 17 7.40 3.73 9.73
N ALA A 18 8.25 2.88 10.31
CA ALA A 18 7.85 1.58 10.84
C ALA A 18 6.80 1.69 11.98
N THR A 19 6.74 2.82 12.68
CA THR A 19 5.74 3.03 13.74
C THR A 19 4.33 3.18 13.15
N LYS A 20 4.22 3.75 11.95
CA LYS A 20 2.95 3.86 11.22
C LYS A 20 2.40 2.50 10.84
N TRP A 21 3.24 1.57 10.36
CA TRP A 21 2.78 0.21 10.07
C TRP A 21 2.21 -0.48 11.32
N SER A 22 2.92 -0.37 12.45
CA SER A 22 2.50 -1.03 13.71
C SER A 22 1.15 -0.52 14.26
N THR A 23 0.78 0.71 13.90
CA THR A 23 -0.45 1.38 14.37
C THR A 23 -1.53 1.47 13.30
N TRP A 24 -1.21 1.10 12.07
CA TRP A 24 -2.11 1.21 10.94
C TRP A 24 -3.25 0.22 11.03
N LYS A 25 -4.48 0.71 10.80
CA LYS A 25 -5.72 -0.06 10.72
C LYS A 25 -6.72 0.68 9.82
N PRO A 26 -7.48 -0.02 8.95
CA PRO A 26 -8.66 0.54 8.29
C PRO A 26 -9.66 1.07 9.33
N ASP A 27 -10.36 2.16 9.02
CA ASP A 27 -11.38 2.75 9.92
C ASP A 27 -12.78 2.14 9.72
N VAL A 28 -12.85 1.06 8.96
CA VAL A 28 -14.04 0.22 8.74
C VAL A 28 -13.72 -1.21 9.17
N ALA A 29 -14.75 -2.03 9.42
CA ALA A 29 -14.55 -3.44 9.71
C ALA A 29 -13.98 -4.18 8.49
N TYR A 30 -13.05 -5.11 8.70
CA TYR A 30 -12.37 -5.84 7.63
C TYR A 30 -12.10 -7.29 8.03
N SER A 31 -11.75 -8.12 7.05
CA SER A 31 -11.42 -9.53 7.28
C SER A 31 -10.22 -9.66 8.24
N GLY A 32 -10.46 -10.25 9.41
CA GLY A 32 -9.42 -10.46 10.43
C GLY A 32 -9.21 -9.31 11.41
N GLY A 33 -10.11 -8.31 11.49
CA GLY A 33 -10.02 -7.26 12.50
C GLY A 33 -11.27 -6.39 12.64
N THR A 34 -11.24 -5.49 13.62
CA THR A 34 -12.27 -4.47 13.83
C THR A 34 -11.80 -3.12 13.28
N ALA A 35 -12.76 -2.23 13.02
CA ALA A 35 -12.49 -0.84 12.64
C ALA A 35 -11.53 -0.16 13.63
N GLY A 36 -10.52 0.53 13.09
CA GLY A 36 -9.66 1.45 13.81
C GLY A 36 -10.21 2.88 13.83
N THR A 37 -9.39 3.83 14.27
CA THR A 37 -9.71 5.26 14.20
C THR A 37 -9.34 5.85 12.84
N SER A 38 -9.90 7.01 12.49
CA SER A 38 -9.55 7.72 11.26
C SER A 38 -8.05 8.06 11.18
N ASP A 39 -7.41 8.34 12.31
CA ASP A 39 -5.95 8.59 12.39
C ASP A 39 -5.14 7.32 12.10
N GLN A 40 -5.58 6.16 12.60
CA GLN A 40 -4.95 4.88 12.28
C GLN A 40 -5.06 4.55 10.80
N ALA A 41 -6.16 4.91 10.15
CA ALA A 41 -6.31 4.71 8.71
C ALA A 41 -5.48 5.70 7.88
N ARG A 42 -5.27 6.93 8.35
CA ARG A 42 -4.37 7.92 7.70
C ARG A 42 -2.92 7.45 7.66
N ASN A 43 -2.49 6.62 8.61
CA ASN A 43 -1.14 6.05 8.61
C ASN A 43 -0.82 5.19 7.38
N GLY A 44 -1.83 4.71 6.65
CA GLY A 44 -1.64 3.93 5.43
C GLY A 44 -1.67 4.74 4.13
N ASN A 45 -1.86 6.05 4.22
CA ASN A 45 -1.84 6.94 3.06
C ASN A 45 -0.40 7.34 2.71
N ALA A 46 -0.25 7.95 1.53
CA ALA A 46 1.05 8.35 1.04
C ALA A 46 1.75 9.40 1.94
N ILE A 47 3.08 9.28 2.05
CA ILE A 47 3.92 10.18 2.86
C ILE A 47 3.90 11.64 2.37
N PRO A 48 3.94 11.94 1.05
CA PRO A 48 4.00 13.32 0.54
C PRO A 48 2.84 14.23 0.97
N HIS A 49 1.68 13.64 1.27
CA HIS A 49 0.48 14.36 1.69
C HIS A 49 0.24 14.30 3.20
N GLN A 50 1.30 14.07 3.99
CA GLN A 50 1.23 14.00 5.46
C GLN A 50 0.23 12.97 6.00
N GLY A 51 -0.13 11.96 5.19
CA GLY A 51 -1.13 10.96 5.53
C GLY A 51 -2.59 11.38 5.27
N ASP A 52 -2.86 12.55 4.69
CA ASP A 52 -4.24 13.00 4.41
C ASP A 52 -4.86 12.34 3.17
N GLY A 53 -4.04 11.74 2.30
CA GLY A 53 -4.51 11.03 1.10
C GLY A 53 -3.38 10.73 0.11
N GLN A 54 -3.79 10.43 -1.13
CA GLN A 54 -2.91 10.08 -2.24
C GLN A 54 -3.55 10.38 -3.59
N ASN A 55 -2.74 10.76 -4.56
CA ASN A 55 -3.09 10.72 -5.97
C ASN A 55 -3.00 9.28 -6.47
N VAL A 56 -4.07 8.80 -7.07
CA VAL A 56 -4.20 7.44 -7.61
C VAL A 56 -4.46 7.54 -9.12
N LEU A 57 -3.62 6.86 -9.91
CA LEU A 57 -3.80 6.72 -11.35
C LEU A 57 -4.61 5.45 -11.62
N PHE A 58 -5.72 5.59 -12.31
CA PHE A 58 -6.59 4.47 -12.69
C PHE A 58 -6.31 3.99 -14.11
N LEU A 59 -6.85 2.82 -14.46
CA LEU A 59 -6.58 2.13 -15.73
C LEU A 59 -7.01 2.92 -16.98
N ASP A 60 -8.06 3.73 -16.87
CA ASP A 60 -8.56 4.65 -17.90
C ASP A 60 -7.77 5.98 -17.95
N SER A 61 -6.62 6.05 -17.27
CA SER A 61 -5.69 7.19 -17.22
C SER A 61 -6.17 8.43 -16.48
N HIS A 62 -7.30 8.38 -15.76
CA HIS A 62 -7.66 9.47 -14.87
C HIS A 62 -6.85 9.40 -13.56
N VAL A 63 -6.67 10.56 -12.93
CA VAL A 63 -6.05 10.68 -11.61
C VAL A 63 -7.06 11.29 -10.67
N GLU A 64 -7.25 10.67 -9.52
CA GLU A 64 -8.09 11.19 -8.43
C GLU A 64 -7.28 11.28 -7.13
N PHE A 65 -7.63 12.24 -6.28
CA PHE A 65 -7.14 12.32 -4.92
C PHE A 65 -8.04 11.49 -3.98
N ALA A 66 -7.56 10.32 -3.56
CA ALA A 66 -8.22 9.45 -2.59
C ALA A 66 -7.80 9.82 -1.16
N LYS A 67 -8.75 9.78 -0.21
CA LYS A 67 -8.48 10.02 1.22
C LYS A 67 -8.05 8.77 1.98
N ARG A 68 -8.16 7.60 1.36
CA ARG A 68 -7.89 6.27 1.96
C ARG A 68 -7.14 5.40 0.95
N ALA A 69 -6.24 4.56 1.45
CA ALA A 69 -5.48 3.60 0.64
C ALA A 69 -6.31 2.43 0.10
N TYR A 70 -7.42 2.08 0.74
CA TYR A 70 -8.38 1.07 0.26
C TYR A 70 -9.40 1.70 -0.69
N CYS A 71 -8.92 2.24 -1.80
CA CYS A 71 -9.73 2.90 -2.84
C CYS A 71 -9.69 2.16 -4.18
N SER A 72 -9.10 0.96 -4.22
CA SER A 72 -9.20 0.11 -5.40
C SER A 72 -10.58 -0.55 -5.49
N VAL A 73 -10.74 -1.44 -6.46
CA VAL A 73 -11.97 -2.21 -6.66
C VAL A 73 -12.30 -3.00 -5.37
N GLU A 74 -13.58 -3.04 -5.00
CA GLU A 74 -14.07 -3.77 -3.81
C GLU A 74 -13.43 -3.31 -2.47
N ASP A 75 -12.97 -2.05 -2.39
CA ASP A 75 -12.26 -1.49 -1.24
C ASP A 75 -10.92 -2.20 -0.96
N ASP A 76 -10.20 -2.63 -2.01
CA ASP A 76 -8.87 -3.21 -1.85
C ASP A 76 -7.78 -2.15 -1.66
N ASN A 77 -6.74 -2.50 -0.90
CA ASN A 77 -5.65 -1.61 -0.59
C ASN A 77 -4.62 -1.55 -1.71
N ILE A 78 -4.42 -0.37 -2.29
CA ILE A 78 -3.50 -0.18 -3.43
C ILE A 78 -2.01 -0.38 -3.08
N TYR A 79 -1.65 -0.40 -1.79
CA TYR A 79 -0.28 -0.41 -1.32
C TYR A 79 0.13 -1.70 -0.60
N THR A 80 -0.80 -2.60 -0.26
CA THR A 80 -0.51 -3.84 0.47
C THR A 80 -0.88 -5.07 -0.35
N VAL A 81 -0.17 -6.17 -0.10
CA VAL A 81 -0.45 -7.45 -0.75
C VAL A 81 -1.54 -8.18 0.03
N ALA A 82 -2.59 -8.67 -0.62
CA ALA A 82 -3.68 -9.36 0.07
C ALA A 82 -3.20 -10.59 0.88
N ARG A 83 -3.80 -10.87 2.05
CA ARG A 83 -3.41 -12.00 2.94
C ARG A 83 -4.07 -13.35 2.63
N ASN A 84 -4.74 -13.51 1.49
CA ASN A 84 -5.48 -14.72 1.11
C ASN A 84 -6.64 -15.12 2.05
N SER A 85 -7.53 -14.21 2.46
CA SER A 85 -8.72 -14.64 3.22
C SER A 85 -9.98 -13.76 3.02
N PRO A 86 -11.00 -14.24 2.27
CA PRO A 86 -11.02 -15.41 1.35
C PRO A 86 -10.29 -15.17 0.00
N PRO A 87 -9.99 -16.23 -0.79
CA PRO A 87 -9.35 -16.08 -2.10
C PRO A 87 -10.22 -15.27 -3.08
N GLY A 88 -9.64 -14.25 -3.72
CA GLY A 88 -10.34 -13.45 -4.74
C GLY A 88 -11.23 -12.33 -4.20
N THR A 89 -11.04 -11.93 -2.94
CA THR A 89 -11.66 -10.73 -2.35
C THR A 89 -10.60 -9.69 -2.00
N ALA A 90 -11.02 -8.42 -1.99
CA ALA A 90 -10.25 -7.31 -1.45
C ALA A 90 -9.81 -7.54 0.01
N ASP A 91 -8.64 -7.03 0.36
CA ASP A 91 -8.11 -7.02 1.73
C ASP A 91 -7.64 -5.60 2.07
N LEU A 92 -8.50 -4.87 2.77
CA LEU A 92 -8.22 -3.51 3.23
C LEU A 92 -6.93 -3.42 4.06
N TYR A 93 -6.54 -4.53 4.72
CA TYR A 93 -5.35 -4.61 5.57
C TYR A 93 -4.12 -5.16 4.80
N GLY A 94 -4.18 -6.38 4.31
CA GLY A 94 -3.06 -6.95 3.54
C GLY A 94 -1.74 -7.06 4.34
N THR A 95 -0.64 -7.20 3.61
CA THR A 95 0.72 -7.38 4.12
C THR A 95 1.65 -6.37 3.47
N VAL A 96 2.65 -5.88 4.20
CA VAL A 96 3.68 -4.98 3.64
C VAL A 96 4.33 -5.63 2.42
N PRO A 97 4.33 -4.96 1.26
CA PRO A 97 5.04 -5.46 0.09
C PRO A 97 6.54 -5.48 0.35
N THR A 98 7.19 -6.60 0.04
CA THR A 98 8.65 -6.68 0.01
C THR A 98 9.11 -6.57 -1.45
N PRO A 99 9.77 -5.48 -1.87
CA PRO A 99 10.23 -5.31 -3.24
C PRO A 99 11.06 -6.50 -3.71
N GLY A 100 10.68 -7.08 -4.85
CA GLY A 100 11.30 -8.29 -5.40
C GLY A 100 10.25 -9.26 -5.96
N SER A 101 10.68 -10.50 -6.25
CA SER A 101 9.86 -11.52 -6.93
C SER A 101 8.62 -11.97 -6.17
N SER A 102 8.53 -11.68 -4.87
CA SER A 102 7.38 -11.98 -4.00
C SER A 102 6.32 -10.88 -4.00
N CYS A 103 6.60 -9.74 -4.65
CA CYS A 103 5.72 -8.59 -4.70
C CYS A 103 4.76 -8.70 -5.90
N THR A 104 3.86 -9.68 -5.86
CA THR A 104 2.90 -9.94 -6.93
C THR A 104 1.48 -9.86 -6.41
N PRO A 105 0.52 -9.32 -7.19
CA PRO A 105 -0.88 -9.41 -6.84
C PRO A 105 -1.30 -10.85 -6.59
N MET A 106 -2.03 -11.10 -5.50
CA MET A 106 -2.35 -12.45 -5.03
C MET A 106 -3.55 -13.07 -5.77
N ASN A 107 -4.35 -12.24 -6.43
CA ASN A 107 -5.52 -12.68 -7.18
C ASN A 107 -5.80 -11.74 -8.37
N ARG A 108 -6.76 -12.10 -9.24
CA ARG A 108 -7.07 -11.32 -10.46
C ARG A 108 -7.60 -9.90 -10.17
N LYS A 109 -8.20 -9.69 -9.00
CA LYS A 109 -8.77 -8.41 -8.58
C LYS A 109 -7.81 -7.57 -7.74
N ASP A 110 -6.71 -8.17 -7.28
CA ASP A 110 -5.67 -7.50 -6.51
C ASP A 110 -4.83 -6.63 -7.45
N SER A 111 -4.58 -5.40 -7.03
CA SER A 111 -3.75 -4.43 -7.73
C SER A 111 -2.74 -3.84 -6.76
N LEU A 112 -1.46 -4.04 -7.03
CA LEU A 112 -0.38 -3.61 -6.15
C LEU A 112 0.45 -2.51 -6.79
N LEU A 113 0.46 -1.33 -6.18
CA LEU A 113 1.36 -0.25 -6.56
C LEU A 113 2.69 -0.41 -5.82
N VAL A 114 3.75 -0.60 -6.60
CA VAL A 114 5.13 -0.63 -6.14
C VAL A 114 5.92 0.49 -6.81
N HIS A 115 6.98 0.95 -6.15
CA HIS A 115 7.98 1.81 -6.75
C HIS A 115 9.37 1.23 -6.49
N ASP A 116 10.35 1.70 -7.26
CA ASP A 116 11.74 1.26 -7.15
C ASP A 116 12.29 1.56 -5.75
N PRO A 117 12.74 0.55 -4.98
CA PRO A 117 13.34 0.78 -3.68
C PRO A 117 14.66 1.56 -3.81
N ASP A 118 15.02 2.29 -2.75
CA ASP A 118 16.32 2.99 -2.67
C ASP A 118 17.52 2.10 -2.92
N ASN A 119 17.44 0.85 -2.49
CA ASN A 119 18.44 -0.18 -2.75
C ASN A 119 17.72 -1.45 -3.21
N PHE A 120 17.90 -1.82 -4.47
CA PHE A 120 17.70 -3.20 -4.89
C PHE A 120 18.80 -4.03 -4.24
N GLY A 121 18.45 -4.91 -3.29
CA GLY A 121 19.42 -5.61 -2.43
C GLY A 121 20.73 -5.96 -3.13
N SER A 122 21.83 -5.35 -2.68
CA SER A 122 23.18 -5.60 -3.20
C SER A 122 23.52 -7.06 -3.00
N THR A 123 23.51 -7.86 -4.07
CA THR A 123 24.36 -9.05 -4.11
C THR A 123 25.78 -8.54 -4.22
N THR A 124 26.47 -8.46 -3.08
CA THR A 124 27.91 -8.20 -3.03
C THR A 124 28.62 -9.34 -3.76
N LYS A 125 28.86 -9.19 -5.07
CA LYS A 125 29.87 -10.00 -5.76
C LYS A 125 31.23 -9.51 -5.27
N LYS A 126 31.76 -10.18 -4.25
CA LYS A 126 33.20 -10.11 -3.96
C LYS A 126 33.92 -10.63 -5.20
N ARG A 127 34.67 -9.74 -5.84
CA ARG A 127 35.71 -10.10 -6.80
C ARG A 127 36.87 -10.75 -6.08
#